data_AF-A0A9P0QHQ7-F1
#
_entry.id   AF-A0A9P0QHQ7-F1
#
_cell.length_a   1.000
_cell.length_b   1.000
_cell.length_c   1.000
_cell.angle_alpha   90.00
_cell.angle_beta   90.00
_cell.angle_gamma   90.00
#
_symmetry.space_group_name_H-M   'P 1'
#
loop_
_entity.id
_entity.type
_entity.pdbx_description
1 polymer ?
#
loop_
_entity_poly.entity_id
_entity_poly.type
_entity_poly.pdbx_seq_one_letter_code
_entity_poly.pdbx_strand_id
1 'polypeptide(L)'
;MAVLRIPSEIVTITRNKVDGLTALCILLRRLAYPNRLCDMVPMFHLSTQSLSQIINKLISVIMEEHAVLLNNLNSLQWFNREKLEYYAQAIHNKGAPMNNCWGFIDGTARKICRPSETRRVLFRTQKVSLHKIPINNLS
;
A
#
# COMPACT_ATOMS: atom_id res chain seq x y z
N MET A 1 15.31 9.91 2.38
CA MET A 1 14.78 11.00 3.23
C MET A 1 14.27 12.17 2.41
N ALA A 2 15.08 12.75 1.50
CA ALA A 2 14.70 13.97 0.76
C ALA A 2 13.42 13.86 -0.11
N VAL A 3 13.20 12.74 -0.80
CA VAL A 3 12.03 12.57 -1.69
C VAL A 3 10.73 12.39 -0.91
N LEU A 4 10.76 11.64 0.19
CA LEU A 4 9.62 11.42 1.10
C LEU A 4 9.41 12.59 2.08
N ARG A 5 10.29 13.60 2.06
CA ARG A 5 10.27 14.78 2.93
C ARG A 5 10.08 14.46 4.42
N ILE A 6 10.68 13.37 4.89
CA ILE A 6 10.58 12.95 6.28
C ILE A 6 11.40 13.92 7.13
N PRO A 7 10.83 14.50 8.21
CA PRO A 7 11.57 15.39 9.10
C PRO A 7 12.67 14.62 9.83
N SER A 8 13.73 15.33 10.21
CA SER A 8 14.87 14.76 10.96
C SER A 8 14.45 14.21 12.33
N GLU A 9 13.43 14.80 12.95
CA GLU A 9 12.87 14.33 14.21
C GLU A 9 11.33 14.30 14.13
N ILE A 10 10.75 13.25 14.71
CA ILE A 10 9.32 13.12 14.93
C ILE A 10 9.05 13.32 16.41
N VAL A 11 8.22 14.32 16.71
CA VAL A 11 7.73 14.59 18.07
C VAL A 11 6.29 14.12 18.16
N THR A 12 6.01 13.17 19.04
CA THR A 12 4.64 12.71 19.32
C THR A 12 3.93 13.64 20.30
N ILE A 13 2.60 13.47 20.41
CA ILE A 13 1.76 14.19 21.39
C ILE A 13 2.21 13.93 22.83
N THR A 14 2.77 12.76 23.11
CA THR A 14 3.35 12.37 24.41
C THR A 14 4.76 12.92 24.62
N ARG A 15 5.25 13.79 23.74
CA ARG A 15 6.60 14.37 23.74
C ARG A 15 7.73 13.35 23.59
N ASN A 16 7.43 12.15 23.10
CA ASN A 16 8.49 11.23 22.68
C ASN A 16 9.14 11.79 21.41
N LYS A 17 10.47 11.87 21.43
CA LYS A 17 11.28 12.27 20.29
C LYS A 17 11.94 11.04 19.70
N VAL A 18 11.75 10.83 18.41
CA VAL A 18 12.37 9.73 17.68
C VAL A 18 12.95 10.29 16.39
N ASP A 19 14.16 9.84 16.06
CA ASP A 19 14.82 10.16 14.81
C ASP A 19 13.96 9.75 13.60
N GLY A 20 14.00 10.57 12.54
CA GLY A 20 13.18 10.36 11.35
C GLY A 20 13.44 9.02 10.66
N LEU A 21 14.68 8.52 10.65
CA LEU A 21 15.02 7.22 10.05
C LEU A 21 14.41 6.10 10.88
N THR A 22 14.51 6.19 12.21
CA THR A 22 13.90 5.22 13.13
C THR A 22 12.38 5.20 12.96
N ALA A 23 11.75 6.38 12.87
CA ALA A 23 10.31 6.49 12.62
C ALA A 23 9.92 5.85 11.27
N LEU A 24 10.72 6.07 10.21
CA LEU A 24 10.51 5.42 8.92
C LEU A 24 10.64 3.90 9.01
N CYS A 25 11.66 3.38 9.69
CA CYS A 25 11.84 1.94 9.91
C CYS A 25 10.65 1.32 10.67
N ILE A 26 10.13 2.02 11.69
CA ILE A 26 8.92 1.60 12.42
C ILE A 26 7.72 1.53 11.47
N LEU A 27 7.51 2.55 10.64
CA LEU A 27 6.40 2.55 9.67
C LEU A 27 6.56 1.45 8.61
N LEU A 28 7.75 1.27 8.05
CA LEU A 28 8.02 0.21 7.07
C LEU A 28 7.78 -1.17 7.67
N ARG A 29 8.25 -1.40 8.91
CA ARG A 29 7.96 -2.64 9.65
C ARG A 29 6.47 -2.82 9.88
N ARG A 30 5.72 -1.73 10.10
CA ARG A 30 4.26 -1.75 10.24
C ARG A 30 3.54 -2.20 8.98
N LEU A 31 4.00 -1.74 7.82
CA LEU A 31 3.42 -2.04 6.51
C LEU A 31 3.82 -3.42 5.98
N ALA A 32 4.96 -3.95 6.42
CA ALA A 32 5.41 -5.30 6.10
C ALA A 32 4.56 -6.36 6.81
N TYR A 33 4.25 -7.46 6.12
CA TYR A 33 3.58 -8.62 6.71
C TYR A 33 4.58 -9.75 7.04
N PRO A 34 4.35 -10.58 8.08
CA PRO A 34 3.34 -10.44 9.14
C PRO A 34 3.78 -9.44 10.17
N ASN A 35 2.82 -8.68 10.71
CA ASN A 35 3.13 -7.73 11.76
C ASN A 35 1.94 -7.44 12.66
N ARG A 36 2.12 -7.67 13.98
CA ARG A 36 1.26 -7.11 15.02
C ARG A 36 2.02 -6.00 15.73
N LEU A 37 1.29 -5.01 16.27
CA LEU A 37 1.93 -3.87 16.93
C LEU A 37 2.71 -4.31 18.19
N CYS A 38 2.19 -5.30 18.93
CA CYS A 38 2.84 -5.87 20.10
C CYS A 38 4.18 -6.54 19.77
N ASP A 39 4.30 -7.16 18.59
CA ASP A 39 5.51 -7.87 18.18
C ASP A 39 6.68 -6.91 17.88
N MET A 40 6.38 -5.62 17.70
CA MET A 40 7.36 -4.57 17.46
C MET A 40 7.95 -4.00 18.76
N VAL A 41 7.29 -4.20 19.91
CA VAL A 41 7.73 -3.67 21.21
C VAL A 41 9.14 -4.15 21.57
N PRO A 42 9.50 -5.45 21.45
CA PRO A 42 10.85 -5.91 21.76
C PRO A 42 11.92 -5.37 20.80
N MET A 43 11.55 -5.05 19.56
CA MET A 43 12.49 -4.58 18.54
C MET A 43 12.87 -3.12 18.73
N PHE A 44 11.89 -2.27 19.04
CA PHE A 44 12.09 -0.82 19.14
C PHE A 44 12.17 -0.31 20.59
N HIS A 45 11.92 -1.17 21.58
CA HIS A 45 11.93 -0.82 23.01
C HIS A 45 10.95 0.32 23.36
N LEU A 46 9.88 0.43 22.58
CA LEU A 46 8.85 1.45 22.74
C LEU A 46 7.52 0.79 23.10
N SER A 47 6.74 1.45 23.95
CA SER A 47 5.39 0.98 24.27
C SER A 47 4.52 0.93 23.01
N THR A 48 3.55 0.01 23.00
CA THR A 48 2.56 -0.12 21.92
C THR A 48 1.89 1.23 21.58
N GLN A 49 1.61 2.04 22.60
CA GLN A 49 1.06 3.39 22.46
C GLN A 49 2.02 4.33 21.73
N SER A 50 3.30 4.35 22.12
CA SER A 50 4.32 5.18 21.50
C SER A 50 4.52 4.80 20.03
N LEU A 51 4.59 3.49 19.75
CA LEU A 51 4.67 2.98 18.38
C LEU A 51 3.46 3.42 17.54
N SER A 52 2.24 3.28 18.06
CA SER A 52 1.03 3.74 17.38
C SER A 52 1.07 5.23 17.06
N GLN A 53 1.50 6.05 18.01
CA GLN A 53 1.61 7.50 17.82
C GLN A 53 2.64 7.88 16.76
N ILE A 54 3.81 7.25 16.78
CA ILE A 54 4.87 7.49 15.79
C ILE A 54 4.38 7.10 14.39
N ILE A 55 3.78 5.93 14.26
CA ILE A 55 3.24 5.42 12.99
C ILE A 55 2.20 6.41 12.43
N ASN A 56 1.20 6.77 13.23
CA ASN A 56 0.14 7.67 12.79
C ASN A 56 0.69 9.05 12.42
N LYS A 57 1.60 9.59 13.24
CA LYS A 57 2.22 10.89 12.96
C LYS A 57 2.99 10.87 11.63
N LEU A 58 3.78 9.82 11.39
CA LEU A 58 4.55 9.72 10.15
C LEU A 58 3.65 9.48 8.93
N ILE A 59 2.57 8.71 9.06
CA ILE A 59 1.57 8.58 8.00
C ILE A 59 0.95 9.94 7.69
N SER A 60 0.55 10.73 8.69
CA SER A 60 0.00 12.07 8.47
C SER A 60 0.97 12.96 7.70
N VAL A 61 2.25 12.98 8.07
CA VAL A 61 3.29 13.75 7.36
C VAL A 61 3.41 13.31 5.89
N ILE A 62 3.47 12.00 5.63
CA ILE A 62 3.57 11.48 4.27
C ILE A 62 2.29 11.81 3.47
N MET A 63 1.12 11.74 4.08
CA MET A 63 -0.15 12.05 3.43
C MET A 63 -0.31 13.55 3.16
N GLU A 64 0.10 14.44 4.06
CA GLU A 64 0.09 15.88 3.82
C GLU A 64 0.90 16.24 2.56
N GLU A 65 2.06 15.59 2.37
CA GLU A 65 2.94 15.85 1.22
C GLU A 65 2.52 15.12 -0.07
N HIS A 66 1.99 13.90 0.04
CA HIS A 66 1.80 13.00 -1.11
C HIS A 66 0.36 12.59 -1.37
N ALA A 67 -0.63 13.07 -0.60
CA ALA A 67 -2.04 12.72 -0.83
C ALA A 67 -2.54 13.09 -2.22
N VAL A 68 -1.99 14.13 -2.85
CA VAL A 68 -2.33 14.50 -4.23
C VAL A 68 -2.05 13.36 -5.21
N LEU A 69 -0.97 12.59 -5.00
CA LEU A 69 -0.62 11.44 -5.84
C LEU A 69 -1.64 10.30 -5.71
N LEU A 70 -2.32 10.20 -4.56
CA LEU A 70 -3.33 9.17 -4.30
C LEU A 70 -4.74 9.62 -4.70
N ASN A 71 -5.03 10.91 -4.54
CA ASN A 71 -6.36 11.47 -4.77
C ASN A 71 -6.58 11.93 -6.22
N ASN A 72 -5.50 12.26 -6.95
CA ASN A 72 -5.60 12.72 -8.33
C ASN A 72 -4.60 11.98 -9.21
N LEU A 73 -4.95 10.76 -9.57
CA LEU A 73 -4.14 9.94 -10.46
C LEU A 73 -3.99 10.56 -11.86
N ASN A 74 -4.96 11.36 -12.31
CA ASN A 74 -4.92 12.04 -13.62
C ASN A 74 -3.83 13.10 -13.73
N SER A 75 -3.36 13.62 -12.59
CA SER A 75 -2.25 14.58 -12.55
C SER A 75 -0.88 13.95 -12.81
N LEU A 76 -0.80 12.61 -12.80
CA LEU A 76 0.45 11.88 -12.99
C LEU A 76 0.71 11.73 -14.50
N GLN A 77 1.84 12.27 -14.97
CA GLN A 77 2.23 12.23 -16.38
C GLN A 77 2.27 10.81 -16.98
N TRP A 78 2.53 9.79 -16.16
CA TRP A 78 2.57 8.38 -16.56
C TRP A 78 1.21 7.68 -16.49
N PHE A 79 0.20 8.32 -15.90
CA PHE A 79 -1.16 7.81 -15.71
C PHE A 79 -2.16 8.60 -16.57
N ASN A 80 -1.85 8.73 -17.86
CA ASN A 80 -2.75 9.31 -18.84
C ASN A 80 -3.34 8.22 -19.74
N ARG A 81 -4.43 8.55 -20.44
CA ARG A 81 -5.18 7.58 -21.26
C ARG A 81 -4.32 6.89 -22.32
N GLU A 82 -3.48 7.65 -23.03
CA GLU A 82 -2.59 7.13 -24.08
C GLU A 82 -1.62 6.09 -23.52
N LYS A 83 -1.02 6.34 -22.35
CA LYS A 83 -0.11 5.40 -21.68
C LYS A 83 -0.84 4.16 -21.18
N LEU A 84 -2.06 4.30 -20.66
CA LEU A 84 -2.85 3.16 -20.19
C LEU A 84 -3.28 2.26 -21.35
N GLU A 85 -3.66 2.84 -22.50
CA GLU A 85 -3.96 2.10 -23.72
C GLU A 85 -2.71 1.37 -24.25
N TYR A 86 -1.54 2.05 -24.24
CA TYR A 86 -0.26 1.43 -24.58
C TYR A 86 0.07 0.23 -23.68
N TYR A 87 -0.08 0.36 -22.36
CA TYR A 87 0.15 -0.75 -21.43
C TYR A 87 -0.84 -1.89 -21.64
N ALA A 88 -2.12 -1.58 -21.87
CA ALA A 88 -3.13 -2.59 -22.12
C ALA A 88 -2.85 -3.40 -23.38
N GLN A 89 -2.41 -2.73 -24.45
CA GLN A 89 -2.01 -3.39 -25.68
C GLN A 89 -0.75 -4.26 -25.49
N ALA A 90 0.26 -3.76 -24.77
CA ALA A 90 1.47 -4.54 -24.47
C ALA A 90 1.15 -5.80 -23.65
N ILE A 91 0.23 -5.70 -22.68
CA ILE A 91 -0.22 -6.83 -21.85
C ILE A 91 -1.05 -7.82 -22.68
N HIS A 92 -1.94 -7.33 -23.55
CA HIS A 92 -2.72 -8.18 -24.44
C HIS A 92 -1.83 -8.94 -25.44
N ASN A 93 -0.86 -8.26 -26.06
CA ASN A 93 0.10 -8.86 -26.98
C ASN A 93 0.95 -9.96 -26.31
N LYS A 94 1.13 -9.91 -24.99
CA LYS A 94 1.77 -10.97 -24.20
C LYS A 94 0.84 -12.16 -23.87
N GLY A 95 -0.39 -12.17 -24.38
CA GLY A 95 -1.36 -13.25 -24.22
C GLY A 95 -2.37 -13.04 -23.09
N ALA A 96 -2.51 -11.83 -22.55
CA ALA A 96 -3.56 -11.56 -21.56
C ALA A 96 -4.95 -11.60 -22.23
N PRO A 97 -5.95 -12.24 -21.59
CA PRO A 97 -7.27 -12.46 -22.19
C PRO A 97 -8.16 -11.21 -22.25
N MET A 98 -7.73 -10.08 -21.67
CA MET A 98 -8.45 -8.81 -21.70
C MET A 98 -7.64 -7.79 -22.49
N ASN A 99 -8.30 -7.07 -23.39
CA ASN A 99 -7.71 -6.01 -24.22
C ASN A 99 -7.59 -4.66 -23.51
N ASN A 100 -8.23 -4.49 -22.35
CA ASN A 100 -8.30 -3.24 -21.58
C ASN A 100 -7.58 -3.31 -20.22
N CYS A 101 -6.74 -4.32 -20.00
CA CYS A 101 -6.03 -4.52 -18.74
C CYS A 101 -4.65 -3.85 -18.80
N TRP A 102 -4.48 -2.69 -18.16
CA TRP A 102 -3.22 -1.93 -18.21
C TRP A 102 -2.21 -2.31 -17.12
N GLY A 103 -2.64 -3.07 -16.10
CA GLY A 103 -1.77 -3.43 -15.00
C GLY A 103 -2.37 -4.49 -14.09
N PHE A 104 -1.52 -4.99 -13.20
CA PHE A 104 -1.86 -6.02 -12.24
C PHE A 104 -1.40 -5.60 -10.84
N ILE A 105 -2.26 -5.78 -9.85
CA ILE A 105 -1.86 -5.60 -8.45
C ILE A 105 -1.07 -6.85 -8.04
N ASP A 106 0.23 -6.67 -7.79
CA ASP A 106 1.05 -7.73 -7.21
C ASP A 106 0.76 -7.81 -5.70
N GLY A 107 -0.03 -8.80 -5.33
CA GLY A 107 -0.38 -9.09 -3.95
C GLY A 107 -0.20 -10.57 -3.66
N THR A 108 0.43 -10.89 -2.53
CA THR A 108 0.52 -12.28 -2.08
C THR A 108 -0.88 -12.78 -1.69
N ALA A 109 -1.47 -13.62 -2.54
CA ALA A 109 -2.74 -14.28 -2.25
C ALA A 109 -2.60 -15.16 -0.99
N ARG A 110 -3.33 -14.82 0.07
CA ARG A 110 -3.37 -15.62 1.31
C ARG A 110 -4.57 -16.55 1.35
N LYS A 111 -4.36 -17.76 1.87
CA LYS A 111 -5.44 -18.63 2.31
C LYS A 111 -6.15 -17.95 3.49
N ILE A 112 -7.35 -17.44 3.27
CA ILE A 112 -8.29 -17.14 4.34
C ILE A 112 -9.02 -18.42 4.74
N CYS A 113 -9.40 -18.56 6.02
CA CYS A 113 -10.20 -19.69 6.47
C CYS A 113 -11.46 -19.82 5.60
N ARG A 114 -11.70 -21.03 5.07
CA ARG A 114 -12.96 -21.36 4.39
C ARG A 114 -14.08 -21.27 5.43
N PRO A 115 -15.15 -20.49 5.22
CA PRO A 115 -16.36 -20.62 6.02
C PRO A 115 -16.88 -22.06 5.89
N SER A 116 -17.30 -22.67 7.01
CA SER A 116 -17.91 -23.99 7.04
C SER A 116 -19.22 -24.00 6.23
N GLU A 117 -19.23 -24.84 5.19
CA GLU A 117 -20.33 -25.45 4.40
C GLU A 117 -21.55 -24.64 3.88
N THR A 118 -21.85 -23.38 4.26
CA THR A 118 -23.13 -22.76 3.83
C THR A 118 -23.06 -21.51 2.94
N ARG A 119 -21.89 -21.12 2.41
CA ARG A 119 -21.83 -20.03 1.37
C ARG A 119 -20.80 -20.33 0.29
N ARG A 120 -21.15 -21.27 -0.60
CA ARG A 120 -20.28 -21.81 -1.66
C ARG A 120 -20.27 -21.02 -2.98
N VAL A 121 -20.66 -19.74 -2.98
CA VAL A 121 -20.79 -18.95 -4.23
C VAL A 121 -19.74 -17.85 -4.41
N LEU A 122 -18.90 -17.49 -3.42
CA LEU A 122 -18.02 -16.31 -3.59
C LEU A 122 -16.52 -16.48 -3.32
N PHE A 123 -15.98 -17.64 -2.94
CA PHE A 123 -14.54 -17.71 -2.61
C PHE A 123 -13.84 -18.97 -3.14
N ARG A 124 -13.46 -18.96 -4.41
CA ARG A 124 -12.46 -19.89 -4.98
C ARG A 124 -11.06 -19.35 -4.70
N THR A 125 -10.29 -20.07 -3.87
CA THR A 125 -8.85 -19.87 -3.67
C THR A 125 -8.08 -20.84 -4.56
N GLN A 126 -7.65 -20.39 -5.75
CA GLN A 126 -6.40 -20.80 -6.43
C GLN A 126 -6.38 -20.27 -7.86
N LYS A 127 -5.72 -19.13 -7.98
CA LYS A 127 -4.84 -18.65 -9.05
C LYS A 127 -4.30 -17.34 -8.49
N VAL A 128 -3.09 -16.93 -8.86
CA VAL A 128 -2.66 -15.54 -8.62
C VAL A 128 -3.69 -14.69 -9.35
N SER A 129 -4.72 -14.27 -8.64
CA SER A 129 -5.78 -13.44 -9.20
C SER A 129 -5.18 -12.06 -9.17
N LEU A 130 -4.27 -11.83 -10.13
CA LEU A 130 -3.82 -10.51 -10.49
C LEU A 130 -5.10 -9.71 -10.67
N HIS A 131 -5.42 -8.85 -9.69
CA HIS A 131 -6.59 -8.01 -9.79
C HIS A 131 -6.27 -7.05 -10.93
N LYS A 132 -6.99 -7.24 -12.04
CA LYS A 132 -6.79 -6.49 -13.26
C LYS A 132 -7.41 -5.12 -13.05
N ILE A 133 -6.73 -4.09 -13.49
CA ILE A 133 -7.28 -2.74 -13.47
C ILE A 133 -7.74 -2.42 -14.89
N PRO A 134 -9.07 -2.39 -15.15
CA PRO A 134 -9.61 -1.99 -16.44
C PRO A 134 -9.60 -0.46 -16.61
N ILE A 135 -9.62 0.03 -17.84
CA ILE A 135 -9.60 1.47 -18.19
C ILE A 135 -10.94 2.20 -17.87
N ASN A 136 -11.92 1.55 -17.24
CA ASN A 136 -13.33 1.97 -17.26
C ASN A 136 -13.73 3.28 -16.53
N ASN A 137 -12.81 4.04 -15.92
CA ASN A 137 -13.15 5.20 -15.05
C ASN A 137 -12.35 6.49 -15.33
N LEU A 138 -11.89 6.71 -16.56
CA LEU A 138 -11.23 7.97 -16.94
C LEU A 138 -12.07 8.73 -17.98
N SER A 139 -13.10 9.41 -17.49
CA SER A 139 -13.87 10.45 -18.20
C SER A 139 -13.55 11.81 -17.61
#